data_AF-A0A1S9B0G3-F1
#
_entry.id   AF-A0A1S9B0G3-F1
#
_cell.length_a   1.000
_cell.length_b   1.000
_cell.length_c   1.000
_cell.angle_alpha   90.00
_cell.angle_beta   90.00
_cell.angle_gamma   90.00
#
_symmetry.space_group_name_H-M   'P 1'
#
loop_
_entity.id
_entity.type
_entity.pdbx_description
1 polymer ?
#
loop_
_entity_poly.entity_id
_entity_poly.type
_entity_poly.pdbx_seq_one_letter_code
_entity_poly.pdbx_strand_id
1 'polypeptide(L)'
;MDVYHEILPDRYVLLLADSPAPSAGTAADTLARCLLQACRSGKTSVWIDCSRLHHLPTAARDLLMRYQKRLGRRSMRLVFSPASAAVQQAFADVAPEARPEMADEEPA
;
A
#
# COMPACT_ATOMS: atom_id res chain seq x y z
N MET A 1 -2.34 3.95 12.75
CA MET A 1 -1.69 3.13 11.70
C MET A 1 -0.25 3.58 11.59
N ASP A 2 0.68 2.66 11.73
CA ASP A 2 2.10 2.88 11.50
C ASP A 2 2.48 2.38 10.10
N VAL A 3 3.51 3.01 9.52
CA VAL A 3 4.00 2.71 8.18
C VAL A 3 5.49 2.41 8.27
N TYR A 4 5.86 1.19 7.92
CA TYR A 4 7.24 0.75 7.80
C TYR A 4 7.57 0.52 6.33
N HIS A 5 8.86 0.54 5.99
CA HIS A 5 9.29 0.22 4.64
C HIS A 5 10.57 -0.61 4.62
N GLU A 6 10.68 -1.43 3.58
CA GLU A 6 11.85 -2.25 3.30
C GLU A 6 12.14 -2.22 1.79
N ILE A 7 13.43 -2.25 1.43
CA ILE A 7 13.86 -2.25 0.03
C ILE A 7 14.47 -3.61 -0.26
N LEU A 8 13.76 -4.42 -1.04
CA LEU A 8 14.21 -5.72 -1.51
C LEU A 8 14.87 -5.60 -2.90
N PRO A 9 15.63 -6.60 -3.37
CA PRO A 9 16.30 -6.56 -4.67
C PRO A 9 15.38 -6.22 -5.84
N ASP A 10 14.16 -6.75 -5.86
CA ASP A 10 13.19 -6.64 -6.95
C ASP A 10 12.01 -5.69 -6.67
N ARG A 11 11.77 -5.33 -5.40
CA ARG A 11 10.58 -4.56 -4.99
C ARG A 11 10.82 -3.61 -3.82
N TYR A 12 9.96 -2.61 -3.70
CA TYR A 12 9.87 -1.75 -2.52
C TYR A 12 8.66 -2.21 -1.69
N VAL A 13 8.83 -2.52 -0.42
CA VAL A 13 7.76 -3.02 0.46
C VAL A 13 7.35 -1.93 1.43
N LEU A 14 6.05 -1.75 1.60
CA LEU A 14 5.41 -0.93 2.63
C LEU A 14 4.58 -1.83 3.53
N LEU A 15 4.93 -1.90 4.81
CA LEU A 15 4.16 -2.63 5.81
C LEU A 15 3.29 -1.64 6.58
N LEU A 16 1.97 -1.85 6.50
CA LEU A 16 0.97 -1.10 7.23
C LEU A 16 0.52 -1.89 8.45
N ALA A 17 0.64 -1.30 9.63
CA ALA A 17 0.27 -1.94 10.88
C ALA A 17 -0.68 -1.05 11.70
N ASP A 18 -1.53 -1.67 12.51
CA ASP A 18 -2.28 -0.92 13.52
C ASP A 18 -1.32 -0.24 14.50
N SER A 19 -1.64 1.00 14.87
CA SER A 19 -0.84 1.75 15.84
C SER A 19 -1.62 1.86 17.14
N PRO A 20 -1.04 1.44 18.28
CA PRO A 20 -1.71 1.49 19.59
C PRO A 20 -1.81 2.90 20.17
N ALA A 21 -1.10 3.88 19.60
CA ALA A 21 -1.10 5.27 20.04
C ALA A 21 -1.21 6.23 18.85
N PRO A 22 -1.82 7.42 19.01
CA PRO A 22 -1.81 8.43 17.96
C PRO A 22 -0.37 8.91 17.73
N SER A 23 0.22 8.50 16.59
CA SER A 23 1.53 8.97 16.16
C SER A 23 1.53 10.49 15.94
N ALA A 24 2.64 11.16 16.29
CA ALA A 24 2.84 12.59 16.00
C ALA A 24 3.01 12.80 14.49
N GLY A 25 1.90 12.95 13.78
CA GLY A 25 1.80 13.06 12.31
C GLY A 25 0.66 12.19 11.79
N THR A 26 -0.04 12.61 10.73
CA THR A 26 -1.09 11.77 10.18
C THR A 26 -0.44 10.56 9.51
N ALA A 27 -0.93 9.35 9.77
CA ALA A 27 -0.44 8.12 9.15
C ALA A 27 -0.42 8.22 7.60
N ALA A 28 -1.30 9.05 7.04
CA ALA A 28 -1.35 9.36 5.62
C ALA A 28 -0.12 10.16 5.13
N ASP A 29 0.44 11.07 5.92
CA ASP A 29 1.66 11.81 5.58
C ASP A 29 2.87 10.89 5.50
N THR A 30 3.02 9.99 6.47
CA THR A 30 4.10 8.99 6.47
C THR A 30 3.96 8.06 5.26
N LEU A 31 2.75 7.57 4.99
CA LEU A 31 2.47 6.75 3.81
C LEU A 31 2.80 7.49 2.50
N ALA A 32 2.40 8.76 2.37
CA ALA A 32 2.67 9.56 1.18
C ALA A 32 4.18 9.74 0.96
N ARG A 33 4.95 9.93 2.04
CA ARG A 33 6.40 10.05 2.00
C ARG A 33 7.06 8.75 1.53
N CYS A 34 6.65 7.61 2.08
CA CYS A 34 7.20 6.32 1.69
C CYS A 34 6.83 5.93 0.25
N LEU A 35 5.62 6.25 -0.22
CA LEU A 35 5.22 6.07 -1.62
C LEU A 35 6.05 6.95 -2.57
N LEU A 36 6.40 8.17 -2.16
CA LEU A 36 7.29 9.02 -2.93
C LEU A 36 8.72 8.47 -2.98
N GLN A 37 9.20 7.86 -1.90
CA GLN A 37 10.49 7.16 -1.87
C GLN A 37 10.47 5.93 -2.78
N ALA A 38 9.39 5.15 -2.73
CA ALA A 38 9.20 4.00 -3.61
C ALA A 38 9.23 4.40 -5.09
N CYS A 39 8.57 5.50 -5.46
CA CYS A 39 8.63 6.10 -6.80
C CYS A 39 10.05 6.47 -7.27
N ARG A 40 10.99 6.69 -6.36
CA ARG A 40 12.37 7.11 -6.64
C ARG A 40 13.38 5.98 -6.46
N SER A 41 12.94 4.81 -6.02
CA SER A 41 13.81 3.68 -5.68
C SER A 41 14.36 2.92 -6.89
N GLY A 42 13.85 3.18 -8.09
CA GLY A 42 14.20 2.44 -9.31
C GLY A 42 13.59 1.03 -9.39
N LYS A 43 12.75 0.63 -8.42
CA LYS A 43 12.03 -0.66 -8.44
C LYS A 43 10.88 -0.64 -9.44
N THR A 44 10.53 -1.80 -9.95
CA THR A 44 9.41 -1.98 -10.89
C THR A 44 8.08 -2.23 -10.18
N SER A 45 8.12 -2.51 -8.88
CA SER A 45 6.91 -2.74 -8.08
C SER A 45 7.04 -2.20 -6.66
N VAL A 46 5.89 -1.76 -6.13
CA VAL A 46 5.68 -1.36 -4.74
C VAL A 46 4.66 -2.31 -4.13
N TRP A 47 5.05 -3.02 -3.08
CA TRP A 47 4.22 -4.01 -2.41
C TRP A 47 3.67 -3.41 -1.12
N ILE A 48 2.37 -3.54 -0.90
CA ILE A 48 1.67 -3.07 0.28
C ILE A 48 1.27 -4.28 1.10
N ASP A 49 1.95 -4.50 2.21
CA ASP A 49 1.61 -5.52 3.18
C ASP A 49 0.66 -4.92 4.22
N CYS A 50 -0.56 -5.46 4.27
CA CYS A 50 -1.59 -5.08 5.23
C CYS A 50 -1.95 -6.24 6.18
N SER A 51 -1.10 -7.26 6.29
CA SER A 51 -1.35 -8.46 7.13
C SER A 51 -1.57 -8.12 8.60
N ARG A 52 -0.95 -7.02 9.07
CA ARG A 52 -1.03 -6.51 10.45
C ARG A 52 -2.02 -5.37 10.62
N LEU A 53 -2.91 -5.17 9.66
CA LEU A 53 -3.89 -4.09 9.65
C LEU A 53 -5.30 -4.66 9.75
N HIS A 54 -6.01 -4.31 10.83
CA HIS A 54 -7.40 -4.69 11.04
C HIS A 54 -8.38 -3.76 10.34
N HIS A 55 -7.98 -2.53 10.03
CA HIS A 55 -8.80 -1.57 9.30
C HIS A 55 -7.93 -0.62 8.47
N LEU A 56 -8.24 -0.48 7.18
CA LEU A 56 -7.59 0.49 6.30
C LEU A 56 -8.32 1.84 6.36
N PRO A 57 -7.68 2.91 6.89
CA PRO A 57 -8.32 4.23 6.93
C PRO A 57 -8.65 4.74 5.53
N THR A 58 -9.82 5.38 5.35
CA THR A 58 -10.26 5.93 4.05
C THR A 58 -9.23 6.85 3.42
N ALA A 59 -8.59 7.72 4.21
CA ALA A 59 -7.55 8.61 3.71
C ALA A 59 -6.33 7.85 3.13
N ALA A 60 -5.95 6.72 3.74
CA ALA A 60 -4.88 5.86 3.26
C ALA A 60 -5.32 5.10 2.00
N ARG A 61 -6.55 4.58 1.98
CA ARG A 61 -7.16 3.95 0.79
C ARG A 61 -7.12 4.89 -0.42
N ASP A 62 -7.63 6.10 -0.27
CA ASP A 62 -7.70 7.07 -1.36
C ASP A 62 -6.30 7.48 -1.83
N LEU A 63 -5.34 7.57 -0.92
CA LEU A 63 -3.94 7.83 -1.25
C LEU A 63 -3.33 6.69 -2.07
N LEU A 64 -3.55 5.44 -1.68
CA LEU A 64 -3.06 4.26 -2.39
C LEU A 64 -3.65 4.19 -3.81
N MET A 65 -4.95 4.46 -3.98
CA MET A 65 -5.59 4.52 -5.30
C MET A 65 -5.02 5.62 -6.19
N ARG A 66 -4.73 6.82 -5.63
CA ARG A 66 -4.06 7.90 -6.38
C ARG A 66 -2.66 7.47 -6.82
N TYR A 67 -1.91 6.79 -5.95
CA TYR A 67 -0.57 6.33 -6.27
C TYR A 67 -0.55 5.15 -7.25
N GLN A 68 -1.53 4.25 -7.22
CA GLN A 68 -1.69 3.20 -8.22
C GLN A 68 -1.74 3.79 -9.64
N LYS A 69 -2.59 4.80 -9.86
CA LYS A 69 -2.68 5.51 -11.15
C LYS A 69 -1.36 6.20 -11.53
N ARG A 70 -0.69 6.82 -10.55
CA ARG A 70 0.58 7.53 -10.76
C ARG A 70 1.73 6.59 -11.12
N LEU A 71 1.82 5.45 -10.44
CA LEU A 71 2.83 4.42 -10.65
C LEU A 71 2.61 3.71 -11.99
N GLY A 72 1.35 3.43 -12.36
CA GLY A 72 1.02 2.85 -13.66
C GLY A 72 1.50 3.70 -14.85
N ARG A 73 1.43 5.04 -14.74
CA ARG A 73 2.00 5.97 -15.75
C ARG A 73 3.53 5.89 -15.88
N ARG A 74 4.21 5.25 -14.93
CA ARG A 74 5.67 5.05 -14.89
C ARG A 74 6.06 3.59 -15.09
N SER A 75 5.13 2.75 -15.56
CA SER A 75 5.34 1.30 -15.70
C SER A 75 5.74 0.63 -14.38
N MET A 76 5.36 1.21 -13.24
CA MET A 76 5.53 0.62 -11.92
C MET A 76 4.19 0.06 -11.44
N ARG A 77 4.22 -1.11 -10.82
CA ARG A 77 3.03 -1.73 -10.24
C ARG A 77 2.90 -1.40 -8.76
N LEU A 78 1.67 -1.22 -8.29
CA LEU A 78 1.35 -1.17 -6.87
C LEU A 78 0.51 -2.42 -6.57
N VAL A 79 1.09 -3.31 -5.78
CA VAL A 79 0.57 -4.65 -5.51
C VAL A 79 0.28 -4.75 -4.02
N PHE A 80 -0.87 -5.26 -3.64
CA PHE A 80 -1.15 -5.61 -2.25
C PHE A 80 -0.73 -7.07 -2.04
N SER A 81 0.07 -7.33 -1.01
CA SER A 81 0.27 -8.70 -0.49
C SER A 81 -1.10 -9.29 -0.11
N PRO A 82 -1.24 -10.64 -0.01
CA PRO A 82 -2.52 -11.29 0.24
C PRO A 82 -3.36 -10.55 1.27
N ALA A 83 -4.37 -9.84 0.76
CA ALA A 83 -5.03 -8.80 1.51
C ALA A 83 -5.94 -9.44 2.55
N SER A 84 -5.86 -9.00 3.81
CA SER A 84 -6.81 -9.42 4.83
C SER A 84 -8.24 -9.09 4.37
N ALA A 85 -9.23 -9.84 4.85
CA ALA A 85 -10.63 -9.61 4.49
C ALA A 85 -11.07 -8.15 4.77
N ALA A 86 -10.52 -7.53 5.82
CA ALA A 86 -10.77 -6.13 6.15
C ALA A 86 -10.28 -5.17 5.05
N VAL A 87 -9.10 -5.44 4.47
CA VAL A 87 -8.54 -4.62 3.39
C VAL A 87 -9.32 -4.84 2.10
N GLN A 88 -9.68 -6.08 1.77
CA GLN A 88 -10.54 -6.38 0.61
C GLN A 88 -11.89 -5.65 0.72
N GLN A 89 -12.50 -5.68 1.91
CA GLN A 89 -13.75 -4.99 2.19
C GLN A 89 -13.64 -3.47 2.03
N ALA A 90 -12.48 -2.88 2.34
CA ALA A 90 -12.25 -1.44 2.16
C ALA A 90 -12.26 -0.99 0.70
N PHE A 91 -12.06 -1.90 -0.26
CA PHE A 91 -12.14 -1.64 -1.70
C PHE A 91 -13.40 -2.22 -2.37
N ALA A 92 -14.35 -2.76 -1.60
CA ALA A 92 -15.54 -3.40 -2.16
C ALA A 92 -16.42 -2.44 -2.97
N ASP A 93 -16.48 -1.17 -2.56
CA ASP A 93 -17.19 -0.06 -3.23
C ASP A 93 -16.45 0.47 -4.47
N VAL A 94 -15.21 0.05 -4.70
CA VAL A 94 -14.43 0.45 -5.87
C VAL A 94 -14.80 -0.44 -7.06
N ALA A 95 -15.01 0.19 -8.22
CA ALA A 95 -15.28 -0.50 -9.48
C ALA A 95 -14.19 -1.55 -9.79
N PRO A 96 -14.54 -2.76 -10.26
CA PRO A 96 -13.58 -3.86 -10.45
C PRO A 96 -12.32 -3.49 -11.24
N GLU A 97 -12.47 -2.69 -12.31
CA GLU A 97 -11.39 -2.22 -13.17
C GLU A 97 -10.45 -1.20 -12.50
N ALA A 98 -10.89 -0.57 -11.42
CA ALA A 98 -10.16 0.42 -10.65
C ALA A 98 -9.64 -0.13 -9.32
N ARG A 99 -9.92 -1.41 -9.00
CA ARG A 99 -9.42 -2.05 -7.80
C ARG A 99 -7.89 -2.23 -7.88
N PRO A 100 -7.22 -2.22 -6.73
CA PRO A 100 -5.80 -2.51 -6.70
C PRO A 100 -5.51 -3.96 -7.08
N GLU A 101 -4.34 -4.20 -7.68
CA GLU A 101 -3.80 -5.54 -7.89
C GLU A 101 -3.54 -6.17 -6.51
N MET A 102 -4.18 -7.30 -6.23
CA MET A 102 -3.97 -8.10 -5.02
C MET A 102 -3.25 -9.37 -5.44
N ALA A 103 -2.10 -9.67 -4.84
CA ALA A 103 -1.38 -10.91 -5.11
C ALA A 103 -2.17 -12.09 -4.52
N ASP A 104 -2.31 -13.17 -5.32
CA ASP A 104 -2.94 -14.43 -4.88
C ASP A 104 -2.06 -15.18 -3.86
N GLU A 105 -0.73 -15.01 -3.91
CA GLU A 105 0.23 -15.66 -3.02
C GLU A 105 1.49 -14.79 -2.81
N GLU A 106 2.04 -14.82 -1.59
CA GLU A 106 3.38 -14.30 -1.31
C GLU A 106 4.37 -15.26 -2.01
N PRO A 107 5.25 -14.79 -2.92
CA PRO A 107 6.19 -15.70 -3.56
C PRO A 107 7.13 -16.27 -2.49
N ALA A 108 7.15 -17.60 -2.40
CA ALA A 108 7.95 -18.41 -1.48
C ALA A 108 9.47 -18.15 -1.55
#